data_AF-A0A6H1BXR7-F1
#
_entry.id   AF-A0A6H1BXR7-F1
#
_cell.length_a   1.000
_cell.length_b   1.000
_cell.length_c   1.000
_cell.angle_alpha   90.00
_cell.angle_beta   90.00
_cell.angle_gamma   90.00
#
_symmetry.space_group_name_H-M   'P 1'
#
loop_
_entity.id
_entity.type
_entity.pdbx_description
1 polymer ?
#
loop_
_entity_poly.entity_id
_entity_poly.type
_entity_poly.pdbx_seq_one_letter_code
_entity_poly.pdbx_strand_id
1 'polypeptide(L)'
;MTVDDEQIKYSGLRFTRLRFDPQASFASQFSAGNPRRGVYVLTFADGYRYVGQTIDIVARLAAHRRRWFDITDVAFRPVPTAKQLDPIERQLIESVGRTHSLRNIALTSTPFPSPTLSALVDPRELTDWFAVPADESMFDRVDDSAMRAASLHKYQELASHSEFPEIVRLLALFVDSCLPAPRRTERRVWALSSMPSTGRTASSRRLTTLSVGPIEALVISDNGRANADVVRGFLNVAPPVGKARTTFARLVLRRGISSRREYGYASIGPVRRVSFDSLSGLEKLLSDPVVVQQARNLIVSLMFKGSTVYGRYHDFNLADHIVK
;
A
#
# COMPACT_ATOMS: atom_id res chain seq x y z
N MET A 1 -32.65 3.52 25.37
CA MET A 1 -32.78 4.22 24.08
C MET A 1 -32.28 5.64 24.28
N THR A 2 -31.06 5.93 23.81
CA THR A 2 -30.53 7.28 23.50
C THR A 2 -29.29 7.08 22.63
N VAL A 3 -29.52 6.60 21.41
CA VAL A 3 -28.58 6.78 20.30
C VAL A 3 -29.18 7.94 19.52
N ASP A 4 -28.49 9.07 19.48
CA ASP A 4 -28.83 10.11 18.50
C ASP A 4 -28.51 9.53 17.12
N ASP A 5 -29.50 8.87 16.52
CA ASP A 5 -29.45 8.33 15.17
C ASP A 5 -29.45 9.50 14.17
N GLU A 6 -28.30 10.14 14.02
CA GLU A 6 -28.10 11.17 13.02
C GLU A 6 -28.06 10.48 11.64
N GLN A 7 -29.13 10.61 10.86
CA GLN A 7 -29.16 10.08 9.50
C GLN A 7 -28.27 10.90 8.58
N ILE A 8 -27.19 10.30 8.10
CA ILE A 8 -26.29 10.89 7.11
C ILE A 8 -26.62 10.35 5.72
N LYS A 9 -26.51 11.21 4.70
CA LYS A 9 -26.68 10.82 3.29
C LYS A 9 -25.33 10.80 2.57
N TYR A 10 -25.05 9.69 1.91
CA TYR A 10 -23.99 9.57 0.90
C TYR A 10 -24.60 9.02 -0.39
N SER A 11 -24.34 9.65 -1.54
CA SER A 11 -24.91 9.20 -2.83
C SER A 11 -26.45 9.07 -2.85
N GLY A 12 -27.17 9.85 -2.04
CA GLY A 12 -28.63 9.69 -1.85
C GLY A 12 -29.05 8.50 -0.97
N LEU A 13 -28.10 7.65 -0.57
CA LEU A 13 -28.30 6.54 0.35
C LEU A 13 -28.24 7.05 1.79
N ARG A 14 -29.22 6.66 2.61
CA ARG A 14 -29.25 6.91 4.05
C ARG A 14 -28.37 5.91 4.78
N PHE A 15 -27.62 6.41 5.76
CA PHE A 15 -26.79 5.68 6.70
C PHE A 15 -27.19 6.06 8.12
N THR A 16 -27.13 5.09 9.03
CA THR A 16 -27.21 5.33 10.47
C THR A 16 -25.81 5.67 10.95
N ARG A 17 -25.62 6.88 11.49
CA ARG A 17 -24.36 7.28 12.11
C ARG A 17 -24.35 6.84 13.57
N LEU A 18 -23.28 6.16 13.96
CA LEU A 18 -22.97 5.82 15.34
C LEU A 18 -21.68 6.53 15.71
N ARG A 19 -21.74 7.38 16.75
CA ARG A 19 -20.54 8.01 17.29
C ARG A 19 -19.75 6.98 18.11
N PHE A 20 -18.44 6.97 17.94
CA PHE A 20 -17.59 6.09 18.74
C PHE A 20 -17.38 6.69 20.12
N ASP A 21 -17.94 6.04 21.13
CA ASP A 21 -17.55 6.23 22.53
C ASP A 21 -16.38 5.28 22.84
N PRO A 22 -15.20 5.77 23.29
CA PRO A 22 -14.06 4.95 23.69
C PRO A 22 -14.38 3.87 24.74
N GLN A 23 -15.40 4.09 25.58
CA GLN A 23 -15.71 3.19 26.70
C GLN A 23 -16.90 2.26 26.46
N ALA A 24 -17.66 2.42 25.36
CA ALA A 24 -18.84 1.62 25.09
C ALA A 24 -18.56 0.39 24.19
N SER A 25 -19.22 -0.73 24.49
CA SER A 25 -19.24 -1.94 23.65
C SER A 25 -20.12 -1.74 22.41
N PHE A 26 -19.69 -2.20 21.23
CA PHE A 26 -20.50 -2.11 20.00
C PHE A 26 -21.67 -3.07 19.95
N ALA A 27 -21.54 -4.22 20.63
CA ALA A 27 -22.58 -5.23 20.63
C ALA A 27 -23.90 -4.68 21.21
N SER A 28 -23.82 -3.71 22.14
CA SER A 28 -25.01 -3.07 22.71
C SER A 28 -25.68 -2.06 21.78
N GLN A 29 -24.99 -1.58 20.72
CA GLN A 29 -25.55 -0.67 19.72
C GLN A 29 -26.19 -1.41 18.54
N PHE A 30 -25.77 -2.65 18.28
CA PHE A 30 -26.37 -3.54 17.29
C PHE A 30 -27.16 -4.66 17.98
N SER A 31 -28.39 -4.35 18.38
CA SER A 31 -29.32 -5.30 19.01
C SER A 31 -29.42 -6.62 18.22
N ALA A 32 -29.63 -7.72 18.94
CA ALA A 32 -29.91 -9.03 18.32
C ALA A 32 -31.10 -8.88 17.35
N GLY A 33 -30.87 -9.20 16.07
CA GLY A 33 -31.87 -9.05 14.99
C GLY A 33 -31.57 -7.94 13.99
N ASN A 34 -30.68 -6.99 14.30
CA ASN A 34 -30.31 -5.95 13.34
C ASN A 34 -29.47 -6.51 12.18
N PRO A 35 -29.70 -6.08 10.93
CA PRO A 35 -28.89 -6.51 9.80
C PRO A 35 -27.42 -6.14 10.00
N ARG A 36 -26.53 -7.14 9.97
CA ARG A 36 -25.08 -6.93 10.16
C ARG A 36 -24.30 -6.80 8.85
N ARG A 37 -24.90 -7.22 7.73
CA ARG A 37 -24.33 -7.12 6.40
C ARG A 37 -24.64 -5.75 5.81
N GLY A 38 -23.63 -5.11 5.24
CA GLY A 38 -23.82 -3.81 4.61
C GLY A 38 -22.53 -3.12 4.22
N VAL A 39 -22.68 -1.83 3.91
CA VAL A 39 -21.58 -0.91 3.63
C VAL A 39 -21.45 0.10 4.76
N TYR A 40 -20.25 0.62 4.99
CA TYR A 40 -19.97 1.59 6.04
C TYR A 40 -18.96 2.64 5.61
N VAL A 41 -19.01 3.77 6.29
CA VAL A 41 -18.02 4.86 6.21
C VAL A 41 -17.48 5.12 7.62
N LEU A 42 -16.19 4.89 7.84
CA LEU A 42 -15.51 5.34 9.05
C LEU A 42 -15.08 6.79 8.90
N THR A 43 -15.14 7.52 10.00
CA THR A 43 -14.71 8.90 10.18
C THR A 43 -13.56 8.91 11.18
N PHE A 44 -12.46 9.55 10.83
CA PHE A 44 -11.27 9.67 11.68
C PHE A 44 -11.10 11.10 12.19
N ALA A 45 -10.39 11.26 13.31
CA ALA A 45 -10.14 12.55 13.97
C ALA A 45 -9.38 13.55 13.08
N ASP A 46 -8.55 13.06 12.15
CA ASP A 46 -7.82 13.86 11.17
C ASP A 46 -8.72 14.38 10.01
N GLY A 47 -9.97 13.91 9.95
CA GLY A 47 -10.96 14.23 8.92
C GLY A 47 -10.93 13.30 7.69
N TYR A 48 -10.11 12.24 7.70
CA TYR A 48 -10.16 11.21 6.67
C TYR A 48 -11.42 10.36 6.80
N ARG A 49 -11.72 9.63 5.72
CA ARG A 49 -12.78 8.63 5.70
C ARG A 49 -12.26 7.28 5.22
N TYR A 50 -12.90 6.20 5.62
CA TYR A 50 -12.68 4.87 5.05
C TYR A 50 -14.02 4.32 4.64
N VAL A 51 -14.15 3.92 3.37
CA VAL A 51 -15.36 3.25 2.88
C VAL A 51 -15.08 1.76 2.81
N GLY A 52 -16.00 0.94 3.33
CA GLY A 52 -15.88 -0.50 3.28
C GLY A 52 -17.22 -1.23 3.21
N GLN A 53 -17.16 -2.52 2.93
CA GLN A 53 -18.28 -3.45 3.04
C GLN A 53 -18.00 -4.58 4.03
N THR A 54 -19.06 -5.21 4.53
CA THR A 54 -18.94 -6.31 5.50
C THR A 54 -20.18 -7.21 5.49
N ILE A 55 -19.98 -8.47 5.87
CA ILE A 55 -21.07 -9.39 6.20
C ILE A 55 -21.44 -9.35 7.68
N ASP A 56 -20.51 -8.90 8.55
CA ASP A 56 -20.75 -8.65 9.96
C ASP A 56 -20.06 -7.34 10.39
N ILE A 57 -20.86 -6.28 10.62
CA ILE A 57 -20.37 -4.96 11.00
C ILE A 57 -19.80 -4.93 12.42
N VAL A 58 -20.30 -5.73 13.36
CA VAL A 58 -19.82 -5.73 14.74
C VAL A 58 -18.40 -6.29 14.78
N ALA A 59 -18.18 -7.44 14.16
CA ALA A 59 -16.85 -8.05 14.05
C ALA A 59 -15.87 -7.12 13.32
N ARG A 60 -16.33 -6.48 12.22
CA ARG A 60 -15.51 -5.58 11.43
C ARG A 60 -15.11 -4.31 12.19
N LEU A 61 -16.04 -3.71 12.95
CA LEU A 61 -15.75 -2.52 13.76
C LEU A 61 -14.81 -2.83 14.92
N ALA A 62 -14.96 -3.98 15.58
CA ALA A 62 -14.03 -4.43 16.60
C ALA A 62 -12.60 -4.59 16.04
N ALA A 63 -12.46 -5.11 14.82
CA ALA A 63 -11.17 -5.19 14.13
C ALA A 63 -10.60 -3.80 13.82
N HIS A 64 -11.41 -2.88 13.28
CA HIS A 64 -10.98 -1.51 12.99
C HIS A 64 -10.54 -0.74 14.24
N ARG A 65 -11.21 -0.93 15.38
CA ARG A 65 -10.84 -0.30 16.65
C ARG A 65 -9.48 -0.71 17.18
N ARG A 66 -9.09 -1.97 16.99
CA ARG A 66 -7.74 -2.44 17.35
C ARG A 66 -6.67 -1.77 16.49
N ARG A 67 -7.02 -1.42 15.24
CA ARG A 67 -6.15 -0.86 14.21
C ARG A 67 -6.03 0.67 14.29
N TRP A 68 -7.13 1.37 14.58
CA TRP A 68 -7.20 2.82 14.53
C TRP A 68 -7.90 3.33 15.80
N PHE A 69 -7.12 3.99 16.67
CA PHE A 69 -7.61 4.61 17.89
C PHE A 69 -8.30 5.96 17.63
N ASP A 70 -8.11 6.52 16.44
CA ASP A 70 -8.58 7.84 16.04
C ASP A 70 -9.93 7.81 15.29
N ILE A 71 -10.64 6.68 15.28
CA ILE A 71 -11.97 6.60 14.68
C ILE A 71 -12.97 7.34 15.57
N THR A 72 -13.65 8.34 15.02
CA THR A 72 -14.62 9.18 15.74
C THR A 72 -16.06 8.78 15.46
N ASP A 73 -16.40 8.36 14.23
CA ASP A 73 -17.75 7.86 13.92
C ASP A 73 -17.78 6.76 12.85
N VAL A 74 -18.83 5.95 12.85
CA VAL A 74 -19.16 5.03 11.74
C VAL A 74 -20.55 5.38 11.21
N ALA A 75 -20.69 5.52 9.89
CA ALA A 75 -21.97 5.54 9.22
C ALA A 75 -22.20 4.17 8.58
N PHE A 76 -23.26 3.46 8.94
CA PHE A 76 -23.55 2.11 8.42
C PHE A 76 -24.88 2.06 7.68
N ARG A 77 -24.92 1.29 6.58
CA ARG A 77 -26.13 1.01 5.81
C ARG A 77 -26.25 -0.50 5.57
N PRO A 78 -27.31 -1.14 6.08
CA PRO A 78 -27.67 -2.51 5.72
C PRO A 78 -27.79 -2.73 4.20
N VAL A 79 -27.23 -3.84 3.72
CA VAL A 79 -27.43 -4.32 2.35
C VAL A 79 -27.84 -5.79 2.44
N PRO A 80 -29.10 -6.15 2.15
CA PRO A 80 -29.60 -7.51 2.31
C PRO A 80 -28.85 -8.52 1.44
N THR A 81 -28.61 -8.14 0.18
CA THR A 81 -28.10 -9.04 -0.85
C THR A 81 -26.60 -8.85 -1.05
N ALA A 82 -25.82 -9.92 -0.89
CA ALA A 82 -24.36 -9.87 -1.05
C ALA A 82 -23.92 -9.35 -2.44
N LYS A 83 -24.65 -9.71 -3.51
CA LYS A 83 -24.38 -9.23 -4.88
C LYS A 83 -24.48 -7.70 -5.05
N GLN A 84 -25.14 -7.00 -4.13
CA GLN A 84 -25.29 -5.55 -4.16
C GLN A 84 -24.22 -4.82 -3.35
N LEU A 85 -23.40 -5.54 -2.57
CA LEU A 85 -22.36 -4.93 -1.75
C LEU A 85 -21.34 -4.19 -2.65
N ASP A 86 -20.74 -4.87 -3.62
CA ASP A 86 -19.68 -4.27 -4.45
C ASP A 86 -20.16 -3.06 -5.29
N PRO A 87 -21.33 -3.10 -5.96
CA PRO A 87 -21.83 -1.92 -6.69
C PRO A 87 -22.07 -0.73 -5.77
N ILE A 88 -22.62 -0.96 -4.57
CA ILE A 88 -22.93 0.10 -3.61
C ILE A 88 -21.64 0.67 -3.01
N GLU A 89 -20.69 -0.19 -2.62
CA GLU A 89 -19.39 0.24 -2.09
C GLU A 89 -18.66 1.12 -3.10
N ARG A 90 -18.63 0.73 -4.39
CA ARG A 90 -18.01 1.52 -5.46
C ARG A 90 -18.61 2.92 -5.58
N GLN A 91 -19.94 3.01 -5.60
CA GLN A 91 -20.65 4.29 -5.67
C GLN A 91 -20.39 5.16 -4.42
N LEU A 92 -20.25 4.53 -3.25
CA LEU A 92 -19.98 5.19 -1.98
C LEU A 92 -18.55 5.72 -1.92
N ILE A 93 -17.57 4.94 -2.39
CA ILE A 93 -16.18 5.37 -2.56
C ILE A 93 -16.12 6.61 -3.43
N GLU A 94 -16.78 6.60 -4.58
CA GLU A 94 -16.74 7.72 -5.51
C GLU A 94 -17.33 8.99 -4.87
N SER A 95 -18.49 8.89 -4.23
CA SER A 95 -19.16 10.08 -3.66
C SER A 95 -18.44 10.64 -2.44
N VAL A 96 -17.95 9.77 -1.55
CA VAL A 96 -17.20 10.20 -0.36
C VAL A 96 -15.84 10.75 -0.79
N GLY A 97 -15.20 10.13 -1.79
CA GLY A 97 -13.92 10.59 -2.35
C GLY A 97 -13.98 11.97 -3.04
N ARG A 98 -15.16 12.41 -3.50
CA ARG A 98 -15.34 13.78 -4.02
C ARG A 98 -15.28 14.86 -2.93
N THR A 99 -15.63 14.52 -1.70
CA THR A 99 -15.78 15.48 -0.59
C THR A 99 -14.76 15.31 0.52
N HIS A 100 -14.21 14.10 0.67
CA HIS A 100 -13.29 13.73 1.74
C HIS A 100 -12.09 12.97 1.18
N SER A 101 -10.95 13.06 1.89
CA SER A 101 -9.82 12.20 1.62
C SER A 101 -10.11 10.79 2.15
N LEU A 102 -10.06 9.82 1.27
CA LEU A 102 -10.27 8.42 1.64
C LEU A 102 -8.95 7.73 2.00
N ARG A 103 -8.94 6.95 3.07
CA ARG A 103 -7.88 5.99 3.38
C ARG A 103 -7.90 4.78 2.41
N ASN A 104 -9.02 4.52 1.71
CA ASN A 104 -9.20 3.38 0.80
C ASN A 104 -9.03 3.68 -0.71
N ILE A 105 -8.61 4.88 -1.13
CA ILE A 105 -8.31 5.21 -2.56
C ILE A 105 -7.20 4.34 -3.18
N ALA A 106 -6.46 3.60 -2.35
CA ALA A 106 -5.58 2.52 -2.79
C ALA A 106 -6.27 1.48 -3.71
N LEU A 107 -7.57 1.21 -3.55
CA LEU A 107 -8.22 0.04 -4.17
C LEU A 107 -9.14 0.38 -5.37
N THR A 108 -9.23 1.65 -5.77
CA THR A 108 -10.43 2.15 -6.47
C THR A 108 -10.51 1.88 -7.98
N SER A 109 -9.43 1.47 -8.62
CA SER A 109 -9.44 1.11 -10.05
C SER A 109 -9.68 -0.38 -10.31
N THR A 110 -9.55 -1.24 -9.30
CA THR A 110 -9.68 -2.69 -9.47
C THR A 110 -10.35 -3.26 -8.22
N PRO A 111 -11.69 -3.27 -8.18
CA PRO A 111 -12.45 -3.67 -6.99
C PRO A 111 -12.31 -5.16 -6.68
N PHE A 112 -11.84 -5.95 -7.65
CA PHE A 112 -11.61 -7.38 -7.48
C PHE A 112 -10.11 -7.70 -7.53
N PRO A 113 -9.60 -8.44 -6.55
CA PRO A 113 -8.22 -8.91 -6.54
C PRO A 113 -8.01 -9.89 -7.69
N SER A 114 -6.84 -9.81 -8.30
CA SER A 114 -6.48 -10.74 -9.38
C SER A 114 -6.56 -12.21 -8.91
N PRO A 115 -6.83 -13.17 -9.81
CA PRO A 115 -6.80 -14.59 -9.46
C PRO A 115 -5.47 -15.02 -8.85
N THR A 116 -4.35 -14.50 -9.37
CA THR A 116 -3.01 -14.75 -8.83
C THR A 116 -2.89 -14.31 -7.37
N LEU A 117 -3.37 -13.11 -7.04
CA LEU A 117 -3.33 -12.61 -5.67
C LEU A 117 -4.24 -13.42 -4.75
N SER A 118 -5.48 -13.67 -5.18
CA SER A 118 -6.48 -14.39 -4.40
C SER A 118 -6.09 -15.84 -4.11
N ALA A 119 -5.27 -16.45 -4.96
CA ALA A 119 -4.71 -17.78 -4.73
C ALA A 119 -3.56 -17.81 -3.70
N LEU A 120 -2.98 -16.65 -3.36
CA LEU A 120 -1.84 -16.53 -2.46
C LEU A 120 -2.24 -16.01 -1.09
N VAL A 121 -3.08 -14.98 -1.06
CA VAL A 121 -3.45 -14.24 0.14
C VAL A 121 -4.93 -13.89 0.10
N ASP A 122 -5.63 -14.00 1.25
CA ASP A 122 -6.97 -13.42 1.33
C ASP A 122 -6.82 -11.90 1.10
N PRO A 123 -7.44 -11.34 0.06
CA PRO A 123 -7.34 -9.91 -0.27
C PRO A 123 -7.72 -8.98 0.89
N ARG A 124 -8.54 -9.47 1.83
CA ARG A 124 -8.88 -8.75 3.07
C ARG A 124 -7.67 -8.61 3.99
N GLU A 125 -6.82 -9.63 4.09
CA GLU A 125 -5.58 -9.59 4.87
C GLU A 125 -4.64 -8.48 4.38
N LEU A 126 -4.54 -8.24 3.07
CA LEU A 126 -3.65 -7.21 2.53
C LEU A 126 -4.08 -5.78 2.91
N THR A 127 -5.40 -5.57 3.02
CA THR A 127 -5.96 -4.28 3.47
C THR A 127 -5.68 -4.06 4.96
N ASP A 128 -5.71 -5.15 5.73
CA ASP A 128 -5.57 -5.16 7.18
C ASP A 128 -4.10 -5.33 7.64
N TRP A 129 -3.19 -5.69 6.72
CA TRP A 129 -1.79 -6.05 6.96
C TRP A 129 -1.01 -5.07 7.81
N PHE A 130 -1.00 -3.78 7.43
CA PHE A 130 -0.17 -2.78 8.10
C PHE A 130 -0.63 -2.42 9.52
N ALA A 131 -1.75 -2.99 9.99
CA ALA A 131 -2.18 -2.84 11.36
C ALA A 131 -2.00 -4.10 12.17
N VAL A 132 -2.23 -5.26 11.56
CA VAL A 132 -2.01 -6.56 12.17
C VAL A 132 -1.33 -7.43 11.12
N PRO A 133 0.01 -7.36 11.00
CA PRO A 133 0.74 -8.24 10.10
C PRO A 133 0.49 -9.69 10.52
N ALA A 134 0.26 -10.57 9.55
CA ALA A 134 0.22 -11.99 9.83
C ALA A 134 1.63 -12.47 10.18
N ASP A 135 1.72 -13.53 10.99
CA ASP A 135 2.97 -14.24 11.17
C ASP A 135 3.32 -14.98 9.87
N GLU A 136 4.34 -14.50 9.16
CA GLU A 136 4.79 -15.10 7.90
C GLU A 136 5.81 -16.23 8.11
N SER A 137 6.22 -16.53 9.34
CA SER A 137 7.22 -17.57 9.63
C SER A 137 6.77 -18.97 9.22
N MET A 138 5.46 -19.18 9.14
CA MET A 138 4.82 -20.43 8.71
C MET A 138 4.81 -20.62 7.19
N PHE A 139 5.22 -19.62 6.41
CA PHE A 139 5.19 -19.70 4.94
C PHE A 139 6.60 -19.81 4.36
N ASP A 140 6.83 -20.93 3.69
CA ASP A 140 8.07 -21.19 2.96
C ASP A 140 8.17 -20.27 1.74
N ARG A 141 9.36 -19.68 1.57
CA ARG A 141 9.72 -18.97 0.35
C ARG A 141 10.05 -19.98 -0.73
N VAL A 142 9.77 -19.60 -1.97
CA VAL A 142 10.14 -20.43 -3.13
C VAL A 142 11.66 -20.45 -3.23
N ASP A 143 12.26 -21.64 -3.27
CA ASP A 143 13.66 -21.81 -3.61
C ASP A 143 13.80 -22.20 -5.08
N ASP A 144 14.53 -21.38 -5.86
CA ASP A 144 14.73 -21.54 -7.30
C ASP A 144 16.23 -21.40 -7.60
N SER A 145 16.93 -22.53 -7.57
CA SER A 145 18.39 -22.59 -7.76
C SER A 145 18.84 -22.08 -9.12
N ALA A 146 18.04 -22.27 -10.17
CA ALA A 146 18.33 -21.77 -11.51
C ALA A 146 18.29 -20.24 -11.55
N MET A 147 17.28 -19.62 -10.93
CA MET A 147 17.20 -18.16 -10.82
C MET A 147 18.30 -17.58 -9.92
N ARG A 148 18.65 -18.26 -8.81
CA ARG A 148 19.79 -17.89 -7.97
C ARG A 148 21.09 -17.84 -8.78
N ALA A 149 21.37 -18.88 -9.56
CA ALA A 149 22.55 -18.95 -10.42
C ALA A 149 22.54 -17.84 -11.50
N ALA A 150 21.40 -17.58 -12.14
CA ALA A 150 21.26 -16.57 -13.18
C ALA A 150 21.45 -15.12 -12.70
N SER A 151 21.14 -14.85 -11.43
CA SER A 151 21.26 -13.53 -10.81
C SER A 151 22.56 -13.33 -10.02
N LEU A 152 23.28 -14.41 -9.71
CA LEU A 152 24.45 -14.42 -8.81
C LEU A 152 25.50 -13.36 -9.17
N HIS A 153 25.87 -13.24 -10.45
CA HIS A 153 26.90 -12.28 -10.85
C HIS A 153 26.47 -10.82 -10.60
N LYS A 154 25.18 -10.50 -10.78
CA LYS A 154 24.63 -9.14 -10.57
C LYS A 154 24.49 -8.84 -9.10
N TYR A 155 24.07 -9.84 -8.34
CA TYR A 155 24.08 -9.78 -6.88
C TYR A 155 25.49 -9.51 -6.35
N GLN A 156 26.50 -10.24 -6.82
CA GLN A 156 27.90 -10.04 -6.40
C GLN A 156 28.42 -8.64 -6.75
N GLU A 157 28.12 -8.14 -7.95
CA GLU A 157 28.43 -6.76 -8.34
C GLU A 157 27.79 -5.76 -7.37
N LEU A 158 26.49 -5.90 -7.09
CA LEU A 158 25.79 -5.05 -6.11
C LEU A 158 26.37 -5.19 -4.69
N ALA A 159 26.69 -6.40 -4.25
CA ALA A 159 27.21 -6.70 -2.92
C ALA A 159 28.62 -6.13 -2.71
N SER A 160 29.38 -5.91 -3.79
CA SER A 160 30.68 -5.23 -3.74
C SER A 160 30.59 -3.70 -3.65
N HIS A 161 29.39 -3.13 -3.77
CA HIS A 161 29.19 -1.69 -3.66
C HIS A 161 29.38 -1.22 -2.20
N SER A 162 30.08 -0.10 -1.98
CA SER A 162 30.37 0.44 -0.64
C SER A 162 29.10 0.65 0.21
N GLU A 163 28.06 1.19 -0.41
CA GLU A 163 26.75 1.43 0.22
C GLU A 163 25.85 0.18 0.34
N PHE A 164 26.31 -1.02 -0.02
CA PHE A 164 25.46 -2.22 -0.03
C PHE A 164 24.71 -2.48 1.31
N PRO A 165 25.36 -2.41 2.49
CA PRO A 165 24.66 -2.64 3.75
C PRO A 165 23.49 -1.67 3.98
N GLU A 166 23.68 -0.40 3.61
CA GLU A 166 22.67 0.64 3.77
C GLU A 166 21.53 0.49 2.74
N ILE A 167 21.85 0.10 1.51
CA ILE A 167 20.87 -0.22 0.47
C ILE A 167 19.97 -1.38 0.95
N VAL A 168 20.56 -2.46 1.46
CA VAL A 168 19.82 -3.61 2.00
C VAL A 168 18.93 -3.19 3.17
N ARG A 169 19.45 -2.40 4.11
CA ARG A 169 18.68 -1.90 5.26
C ARG A 169 17.46 -1.09 4.81
N LEU A 170 17.62 -0.19 3.84
CA LEU A 170 16.53 0.65 3.33
C LEU A 170 15.54 -0.13 2.46
N LEU A 171 15.99 -1.14 1.73
CA LEU A 171 15.10 -2.08 1.03
C LEU A 171 14.24 -2.87 2.03
N ALA A 172 14.85 -3.42 3.08
CA ALA A 172 14.13 -4.12 4.15
C ALA A 172 13.11 -3.19 4.83
N LEU A 173 13.52 -1.97 5.15
CA LEU A 173 12.61 -0.95 5.71
C LEU A 173 11.43 -0.67 4.77
N PHE A 174 11.68 -0.56 3.46
CA PHE A 174 10.60 -0.36 2.49
C PHE A 174 9.67 -1.58 2.41
N VAL A 175 10.21 -2.80 2.37
CA VAL A 175 9.42 -4.04 2.36
C VAL A 175 8.53 -4.12 3.60
N ASP A 176 9.11 -4.00 4.79
CA ASP A 176 8.39 -4.07 6.07
C ASP A 176 7.33 -2.95 6.19
N SER A 177 7.67 -1.76 5.71
CA SER A 177 6.79 -0.61 5.85
C SER A 177 5.69 -0.57 4.80
N CYS A 178 5.90 -1.08 3.59
CA CYS A 178 5.06 -0.76 2.44
C CYS A 178 4.49 -1.97 1.69
N LEU A 179 5.04 -3.17 1.90
CA LEU A 179 4.66 -4.38 1.15
C LEU A 179 3.95 -5.39 2.06
N PRO A 180 2.66 -5.69 1.83
CA PRO A 180 1.94 -6.68 2.61
C PRO A 180 2.24 -8.11 2.14
N ALA A 181 2.26 -9.06 3.08
CA ALA A 181 2.54 -10.48 2.84
C ALA A 181 3.76 -10.73 1.92
N PRO A 182 4.95 -10.17 2.26
CA PRO A 182 6.08 -10.16 1.34
C PRO A 182 6.55 -11.58 0.98
N ARG A 183 6.54 -12.54 1.92
CA ARG A 183 6.95 -13.94 1.64
C ARG A 183 5.97 -14.61 0.69
N ARG A 184 4.67 -14.55 0.98
CA ARG A 184 3.63 -15.23 0.19
C ARG A 184 3.48 -14.69 -1.22
N THR A 185 3.80 -13.42 -1.42
CA THR A 185 3.59 -12.71 -2.69
C THR A 185 4.86 -12.53 -3.53
N GLU A 186 6.00 -13.00 -3.01
CA GLU A 186 7.31 -12.97 -3.65
C GLU A 186 7.29 -13.62 -5.04
N ARG A 187 8.00 -12.99 -5.98
CA ARG A 187 8.13 -13.34 -7.41
C ARG A 187 6.84 -13.26 -8.22
N ARG A 188 5.69 -13.54 -7.61
CA ARG A 188 4.38 -13.62 -8.28
C ARG A 188 3.73 -12.26 -8.39
N VAL A 189 3.81 -11.43 -7.36
CA VAL A 189 3.15 -10.11 -7.29
C VAL A 189 4.18 -8.98 -7.21
N TRP A 190 5.33 -9.23 -6.59
CA TRP A 190 6.47 -8.32 -6.58
C TRP A 190 7.76 -9.05 -6.96
N ALA A 191 8.74 -8.29 -7.43
CA ALA A 191 10.07 -8.81 -7.78
C ALA A 191 11.15 -7.80 -7.40
N LEU A 192 12.36 -8.29 -7.18
CA LEU A 192 13.54 -7.49 -6.85
C LEU A 192 14.66 -7.89 -7.78
N SER A 193 15.34 -6.93 -8.38
CA SER A 193 16.43 -7.19 -9.33
C SER A 193 17.70 -6.48 -8.91
N SER A 194 18.84 -7.19 -8.90
CA SER A 194 20.17 -6.59 -8.79
C SER A 194 20.69 -6.13 -10.14
N MET A 195 21.34 -4.97 -10.17
CA MET A 195 22.00 -4.38 -11.35
C MET A 195 21.20 -4.47 -12.66
N PRO A 196 19.93 -4.05 -12.70
CA PRO A 196 19.14 -4.14 -13.93
C PRO A 196 19.74 -3.20 -15.01
N SER A 197 19.84 -3.70 -16.24
CA SER A 197 20.40 -2.96 -17.38
C SER A 197 19.43 -1.92 -17.95
N THR A 198 18.14 -1.97 -17.59
CA THR A 198 17.11 -1.07 -18.07
C THR A 198 17.36 0.37 -17.61
N GLY A 199 17.29 1.32 -18.54
CA GLY A 199 17.48 2.74 -18.23
C GLY A 199 18.91 3.13 -17.85
N ARG A 200 19.91 2.27 -18.14
CA ARG A 200 21.32 2.59 -17.95
C ARG A 200 21.73 3.72 -18.90
N THR A 201 22.39 4.73 -18.35
CA THR A 201 22.99 5.85 -19.11
C THR A 201 24.43 6.06 -18.64
N ALA A 202 25.18 6.93 -19.33
CA ALA A 202 26.53 7.31 -18.93
C ALA A 202 26.60 7.99 -17.55
N SER A 203 25.46 8.49 -17.04
CA SER A 203 25.36 9.22 -15.78
C SER A 203 24.43 8.55 -14.77
N SER A 204 23.98 7.32 -15.04
CA SER A 204 23.06 6.58 -14.16
C SER A 204 23.12 5.09 -14.41
N ARG A 205 23.40 4.30 -13.38
CA ARG A 205 23.22 2.84 -13.40
C ARG A 205 22.36 2.45 -12.21
N ARG A 206 21.38 1.60 -12.45
CA ARG A 206 20.51 1.08 -11.39
C ARG A 206 21.29 0.05 -10.59
N LEU A 207 21.31 0.23 -9.28
CA LEU A 207 21.87 -0.72 -8.33
C LEU A 207 20.85 -1.81 -8.03
N THR A 208 19.61 -1.42 -7.76
CA THR A 208 18.52 -2.34 -7.47
C THR A 208 17.17 -1.74 -7.86
N THR A 209 16.20 -2.59 -8.14
CA THR A 209 14.84 -2.20 -8.46
C THR A 209 13.86 -3.18 -7.83
N LEU A 210 12.98 -2.67 -6.96
CA LEU A 210 11.84 -3.39 -6.44
C LEU A 210 10.59 -3.01 -7.25
N SER A 211 9.99 -3.99 -7.88
CA SER A 211 8.80 -3.85 -8.71
C SER A 211 7.59 -4.52 -8.09
N VAL A 212 6.43 -3.89 -8.17
CA VAL A 212 5.13 -4.46 -7.77
C VAL A 212 4.18 -4.37 -8.95
N GLY A 213 3.62 -5.51 -9.35
CA GLY A 213 2.90 -5.61 -10.61
C GLY A 213 3.78 -5.09 -11.77
N PRO A 214 3.28 -4.15 -12.60
CA PRO A 214 4.03 -3.54 -13.69
C PRO A 214 4.79 -2.23 -13.32
N ILE A 215 4.83 -1.83 -12.05
CA ILE A 215 5.51 -0.58 -11.62
C ILE A 215 6.78 -0.89 -10.86
N GLU A 216 7.84 -0.15 -11.18
CA GLU A 216 9.05 -0.04 -10.35
C GLU A 216 8.71 0.85 -9.15
N ALA A 217 8.41 0.22 -8.00
CA ALA A 217 7.94 0.90 -6.81
C ALA A 217 9.07 1.65 -6.10
N LEU A 218 10.29 1.09 -6.11
CA LEU A 218 11.50 1.70 -5.59
C LEU A 218 12.68 1.38 -6.52
N VAL A 219 13.41 2.41 -6.94
CA VAL A 219 14.62 2.30 -7.74
C VAL A 219 15.74 3.04 -7.05
N ILE A 220 16.86 2.34 -6.84
CA ILE A 220 18.11 2.92 -6.32
C ILE A 220 19.16 2.83 -7.42
N SER A 221 19.87 3.92 -7.67
CA SER A 221 20.86 4.09 -8.73
C SER A 221 22.09 4.80 -8.21
N ASP A 222 23.23 4.56 -8.86
CA ASP A 222 24.43 5.39 -8.73
C ASP A 222 24.56 6.31 -9.96
N ASN A 223 25.66 7.05 -10.05
CA ASN A 223 25.97 7.93 -11.17
C ASN A 223 26.59 7.22 -12.39
N GLY A 224 26.63 5.88 -12.43
CA GLY A 224 27.16 5.07 -13.53
C GLY A 224 28.68 4.93 -13.59
N ARG A 225 29.44 5.58 -12.69
CA ARG A 225 30.90 5.47 -12.61
C ARG A 225 31.30 4.40 -11.58
N ALA A 226 32.43 3.73 -11.82
CA ALA A 226 33.03 2.85 -10.81
C ALA A 226 33.39 3.69 -9.57
N ASN A 227 33.01 3.22 -8.38
CA ASN A 227 33.21 3.90 -7.07
C ASN A 227 32.44 5.21 -6.89
N ALA A 228 31.21 5.27 -7.40
CA ALA A 228 30.34 6.42 -7.22
C ALA A 228 29.59 6.37 -5.88
N ASP A 229 30.05 7.12 -4.89
CA ASP A 229 29.36 7.25 -3.59
C ASP A 229 28.03 8.03 -3.70
N VAL A 230 27.71 8.57 -4.88
CA VAL A 230 26.46 9.32 -5.09
C VAL A 230 25.36 8.34 -5.48
N VAL A 231 24.63 7.89 -4.45
CA VAL A 231 23.41 7.10 -4.61
C VAL A 231 22.19 8.02 -4.67
N ARG A 232 21.33 7.78 -5.66
CA ARG A 232 20.08 8.50 -5.89
C ARG A 232 19.01 7.54 -6.35
N GLY A 233 17.79 8.03 -6.54
CA GLY A 233 16.73 7.18 -7.05
C GLY A 233 15.37 7.80 -6.93
N PHE A 234 14.36 6.95 -6.96
CA PHE A 234 12.99 7.37 -6.76
C PHE A 234 12.13 6.27 -6.17
N LEU A 235 11.04 6.68 -5.52
CA LEU A 235 9.90 5.83 -5.24
C LEU A 235 8.67 6.32 -5.99
N ASN A 236 7.83 5.38 -6.40
CA ASN A 236 6.51 5.68 -6.94
C ASN A 236 5.47 5.53 -5.83
N VAL A 237 4.59 6.52 -5.71
CA VAL A 237 3.53 6.58 -4.70
C VAL A 237 2.19 6.96 -5.31
N ALA A 238 1.11 6.67 -4.60
CA ALA A 238 -0.22 7.14 -4.97
C ALA A 238 -0.25 8.68 -4.92
N PRO A 239 -0.91 9.36 -5.88
CA PRO A 239 -1.10 10.80 -5.80
C PRO A 239 -1.88 11.17 -4.53
N PRO A 240 -1.32 11.99 -3.63
CA PRO A 240 -2.04 12.46 -2.46
C PRO A 240 -3.25 13.31 -2.86
N VAL A 241 -4.35 13.10 -2.15
CA VAL A 241 -5.63 13.81 -2.31
C VAL A 241 -5.97 14.62 -1.05
N GLY A 242 -6.86 15.61 -1.20
CA GLY A 242 -7.34 16.49 -0.12
C GLY A 242 -6.24 17.02 0.82
N LYS A 243 -6.36 16.80 2.13
CA LYS A 243 -5.40 17.34 3.12
C LYS A 243 -3.98 16.78 2.94
N ALA A 244 -3.84 15.49 2.57
CA ALA A 244 -2.54 14.91 2.23
C ALA A 244 -1.87 15.63 1.07
N ARG A 245 -2.62 16.21 0.12
CA ARG A 245 -2.03 16.98 -0.98
C ARG A 245 -1.24 18.17 -0.46
N THR A 246 -1.80 18.91 0.49
CA THR A 246 -1.17 20.09 1.09
C THR A 246 0.03 19.70 1.96
N THR A 247 -0.11 18.65 2.78
CA THR A 247 0.99 18.14 3.61
C THR A 247 2.15 17.62 2.77
N PHE A 248 1.85 16.85 1.72
CA PHE A 248 2.84 16.32 0.79
C PHE A 248 3.52 17.43 0.00
N ALA A 249 2.79 18.43 -0.48
CA ALA A 249 3.38 19.60 -1.16
C ALA A 249 4.34 20.37 -0.23
N ARG A 250 3.96 20.55 1.04
CA ARG A 250 4.81 21.19 2.04
C ARG A 250 6.06 20.36 2.34
N LEU A 251 5.95 19.04 2.37
CA LEU A 251 7.09 18.14 2.55
C LEU A 251 8.07 18.24 1.38
N VAL A 252 7.56 18.17 0.15
CA VAL A 252 8.33 18.34 -1.09
C VAL A 252 9.13 19.65 -1.04
N LEU A 253 8.48 20.76 -0.67
CA LEU A 253 9.11 22.06 -0.52
C LEU A 253 10.14 22.13 0.63
N ARG A 254 9.79 21.64 1.82
CA ARG A 254 10.65 21.76 3.03
C ARG A 254 11.88 20.87 3.01
N ARG A 255 11.81 19.72 2.36
CA ARG A 255 12.91 18.74 2.36
C ARG A 255 13.69 18.72 1.04
N GLY A 256 13.43 19.65 0.13
CA GLY A 256 14.11 19.73 -1.17
C GLY A 256 13.90 18.49 -2.04
N ILE A 257 12.79 17.78 -1.83
CA ILE A 257 12.49 16.54 -2.54
C ILE A 257 11.91 16.92 -3.89
N SER A 258 12.46 16.37 -4.98
CA SER A 258 11.85 16.52 -6.30
C SER A 258 10.68 15.55 -6.47
N SER A 259 9.52 16.02 -6.90
CA SER A 259 8.40 15.13 -7.25
C SER A 259 7.79 15.51 -8.59
N ARG A 260 7.43 14.50 -9.39
CA ARG A 260 6.81 14.67 -10.71
C ARG A 260 5.60 13.77 -10.82
N ARG A 261 4.51 14.27 -11.40
CA ARG A 261 3.36 13.45 -11.74
C ARG A 261 3.66 12.69 -13.03
N GLU A 262 3.48 11.37 -12.99
CA GLU A 262 3.56 10.53 -14.19
C GLU A 262 2.14 10.15 -14.62
N TYR A 263 1.85 10.36 -15.91
CA TYR A 263 0.54 10.08 -16.51
C TYR A 263 0.56 8.83 -17.41
N GLY A 264 1.65 8.05 -17.39
CA GLY A 264 1.95 7.05 -18.42
C GLY A 264 1.32 5.68 -18.26
N TYR A 265 0.46 5.43 -17.28
CA TYR A 265 -0.05 4.09 -17.00
C TYR A 265 -1.57 4.02 -17.11
N ALA A 266 -2.07 3.93 -18.34
CA ALA A 266 -3.52 3.94 -18.64
C ALA A 266 -4.32 2.89 -17.83
N SER A 267 -3.72 1.73 -17.50
CA SER A 267 -4.34 0.66 -16.70
C SER A 267 -4.11 0.78 -15.18
N ILE A 268 -3.18 1.62 -14.74
CA ILE A 268 -2.73 1.71 -13.34
C ILE A 268 -3.31 2.95 -12.66
N GLY A 269 -3.67 3.96 -13.44
CA GLY A 269 -4.09 5.25 -12.91
C GLY A 269 -2.88 6.14 -12.61
N PRO A 270 -3.12 7.32 -12.04
CA PRO A 270 -2.08 8.32 -11.87
C PRO A 270 -1.07 7.87 -10.80
N VAL A 271 0.22 8.07 -11.08
CA VAL A 271 1.33 7.76 -10.17
C VAL A 271 2.10 9.05 -9.90
N ARG A 272 2.68 9.17 -8.71
CA ARG A 272 3.61 10.25 -8.38
C ARG A 272 4.99 9.69 -8.10
N ARG A 273 5.96 10.15 -8.87
CA ARG A 273 7.37 9.85 -8.62
C ARG A 273 7.93 10.85 -7.60
N VAL A 274 8.64 10.32 -6.62
CA VAL A 274 9.35 11.09 -5.59
C VAL A 274 10.81 10.71 -5.66
N SER A 275 11.67 11.66 -6.03
CA SER A 275 13.09 11.42 -6.18
C SER A 275 13.85 11.72 -4.90
N PHE A 276 14.94 11.01 -4.69
CA PHE A 276 15.91 11.28 -3.63
C PHE A 276 17.32 11.28 -4.23
N ASP A 277 18.19 12.12 -3.68
CA ASP A 277 19.57 12.29 -4.15
C ASP A 277 20.62 11.76 -3.16
N SER A 278 20.18 11.02 -2.14
CA SER A 278 21.02 10.29 -1.17
C SER A 278 20.23 9.20 -0.45
N LEU A 279 20.93 8.22 0.13
CA LEU A 279 20.30 7.19 0.99
C LEU A 279 19.67 7.78 2.26
N SER A 280 20.30 8.79 2.88
CA SER A 280 19.65 9.56 3.97
C SER A 280 18.36 10.26 3.50
N GLY A 281 18.32 10.72 2.25
CA GLY A 281 17.10 11.25 1.63
C GLY A 281 16.00 10.19 1.51
N LEU A 282 16.35 8.97 1.09
CA LEU A 282 15.44 7.84 1.08
C LEU A 282 14.95 7.48 2.49
N GLU A 283 15.84 7.41 3.48
CA GLU A 283 15.45 7.15 4.87
C GLU A 283 14.44 8.17 5.40
N LYS A 284 14.66 9.47 5.13
CA LYS A 284 13.72 10.54 5.51
C LYS A 284 12.35 10.40 4.83
N LEU A 285 12.31 9.85 3.62
CA LEU A 285 11.07 9.54 2.90
C LEU A 285 10.37 8.34 3.52
N LEU A 286 11.10 7.27 3.85
CA LEU A 286 10.55 6.07 4.50
C LEU A 286 10.14 6.30 5.95
N SER A 287 10.69 7.33 6.60
CA SER A 287 10.28 7.75 7.95
C SER A 287 9.07 8.70 7.95
N ASP A 288 8.60 9.16 6.78
CA ASP A 288 7.46 10.07 6.70
C ASP A 288 6.13 9.31 6.57
N PRO A 289 5.19 9.46 7.53
CA PRO A 289 3.93 8.71 7.52
C PRO A 289 3.07 8.97 6.28
N VAL A 290 3.12 10.18 5.71
CA VAL A 290 2.32 10.50 4.52
C VAL A 290 2.91 9.81 3.30
N VAL A 291 4.24 9.81 3.15
CA VAL A 291 4.92 9.14 2.04
C VAL A 291 4.70 7.63 2.11
N VAL A 292 4.92 7.01 3.28
CA VAL A 292 4.68 5.58 3.50
C VAL A 292 3.22 5.23 3.21
N GLN A 293 2.27 6.04 3.69
CA GLN A 293 0.86 5.78 3.41
C GLN A 293 0.52 5.86 1.91
N GLN A 294 1.11 6.80 1.16
CA GLN A 294 0.89 6.86 -0.29
C GLN A 294 1.60 5.71 -1.03
N ALA A 295 2.75 5.24 -0.55
CA ALA A 295 3.43 4.06 -1.08
C ALA A 295 2.57 2.80 -0.87
N ARG A 296 2.10 2.55 0.36
CA ARG A 296 1.16 1.47 0.71
C ARG A 296 -0.07 1.50 -0.19
N ASN A 297 -0.66 2.67 -0.37
CA ASN A 297 -1.85 2.83 -1.20
C ASN A 297 -1.59 2.39 -2.65
N LEU A 298 -0.46 2.79 -3.23
CA LEU A 298 -0.11 2.36 -4.58
C LEU A 298 0.16 0.85 -4.63
N ILE A 299 0.96 0.32 -3.70
CA ILE A 299 1.36 -1.08 -3.68
C ILE A 299 0.16 -2.00 -3.58
N VAL A 300 -0.75 -1.76 -2.62
CA VAL A 300 -1.97 -2.56 -2.49
C VAL A 300 -2.80 -2.48 -3.77
N SER A 301 -2.91 -1.30 -4.40
CA SER A 301 -3.56 -1.16 -5.72
C SER A 301 -2.95 -2.06 -6.79
N LEU A 302 -1.63 -2.08 -6.86
CA LEU A 302 -0.88 -2.84 -7.85
C LEU A 302 -1.01 -4.35 -7.63
N MET A 303 -0.96 -4.79 -6.38
CA MET A 303 -1.15 -6.19 -6.02
C MET A 303 -2.54 -6.69 -6.42
N PHE A 304 -3.57 -5.86 -6.21
CA PHE A 304 -4.94 -6.20 -6.63
C PHE A 304 -5.07 -6.33 -8.15
N LYS A 305 -4.29 -5.56 -8.91
CA LYS A 305 -4.36 -5.53 -10.38
C LYS A 305 -3.78 -6.76 -11.07
N GLY A 306 -2.79 -7.42 -10.49
CA GLY A 306 -2.21 -8.58 -11.15
C GLY A 306 -0.82 -8.97 -10.68
N SER A 307 -0.30 -9.98 -11.36
CA SER A 307 1.07 -10.45 -11.20
C SER A 307 2.09 -9.41 -11.66
N THR A 308 3.31 -9.55 -11.16
CA THR A 308 4.44 -8.80 -11.72
C THR A 308 4.96 -9.44 -13.00
N VAL A 309 5.21 -8.61 -14.02
CA VAL A 309 5.89 -9.03 -15.26
C VAL A 309 7.40 -9.21 -15.06
N TYR A 310 7.92 -8.78 -13.91
CA TYR A 310 9.34 -8.80 -13.55
C TYR A 310 9.73 -10.06 -12.78
N GLY A 311 8.79 -10.98 -12.50
CA GLY A 311 9.03 -12.19 -11.72
C GLY A 311 10.19 -13.04 -12.26
N ARG A 312 10.36 -13.11 -13.59
CA ARG A 312 11.47 -13.82 -14.26
C ARG A 312 12.86 -13.22 -14.02
N TYR A 313 12.94 -12.00 -13.47
CA TYR A 313 14.18 -11.30 -13.16
C TYR A 313 14.45 -11.20 -11.66
N HIS A 314 13.62 -11.85 -10.84
CA HIS A 314 13.74 -11.80 -9.39
C HIS A 314 15.10 -12.38 -8.94
N ASP A 315 15.75 -11.72 -8.00
CA ASP A 315 17.03 -12.09 -7.42
C ASP A 315 16.83 -12.57 -5.98
N PHE A 316 16.79 -13.89 -5.82
CA PHE A 316 16.65 -14.53 -4.51
C PHE A 316 17.85 -14.27 -3.59
N ASN A 317 19.06 -14.09 -4.14
CA ASN A 317 20.26 -13.83 -3.33
C ASN A 317 20.14 -12.49 -2.61
N LEU A 318 19.61 -11.47 -3.28
CA LEU A 318 19.34 -10.17 -2.65
C LEU A 318 18.09 -10.24 -1.74
N ALA A 319 17.04 -10.94 -2.17
CA ALA A 319 15.80 -11.03 -1.41
C ALA A 319 15.99 -11.69 -0.02
N ASP A 320 16.93 -12.63 0.10
CA ASP A 320 17.30 -13.27 1.37
C ASP A 320 17.74 -12.29 2.48
N HIS A 321 18.21 -11.10 2.11
CA HIS A 321 18.60 -10.07 3.09
C HIS A 321 17.44 -9.21 3.59
N ILE A 322 16.31 -9.18 2.86
CA ILE A 322 15.23 -8.21 3.11
C ILE A 322 13.89 -8.85 3.44
N VAL A 323 13.69 -10.12 3.09
CA VAL A 323 12.48 -10.88 3.42
C VAL A 323 12.80 -11.80 4.59
N LYS A 324 12.39 -11.38 5.80
CA LYS A 324 12.62 -12.14 7.04
C LYS A 324 11.61 -13.23 7.26
#